data_AF-A0A936B234-F1
#
_entry.id   AF-A0A936B234-F1
#
_cell.length_a   1.000
_cell.length_b   1.000
_cell.length_c   1.000
_cell.angle_alpha   90.00
_cell.angle_beta   90.00
_cell.angle_gamma   90.00
#
_symmetry.space_group_name_H-M   'P 1'
#
loop_
_entity.id
_entity.type
_entity.pdbx_description
1 polymer ?
#
loop_
_entity_poly.entity_id
_entity_poly.type
_entity_poly.pdbx_seq_one_letter_code
_entity_poly.pdbx_strand_id
1 'polypeptide(L)'
;MVSAASVGFSVASQAVKLESSGYTIDFTLRPGSLAENVSVISTEIATTPKELQHIPGSVEVLDQQTLDIARPFNFNEALRKFTGVHVRDEEGFGLRPSIGIRGLDPNRSAKVLLLEDGVPLGMAPYGDSDAYYHPPIERYNGIEILKGSGQIAHGPNTLGGLLNYLTPNPPADGVNGSVTLTGGNRGYFNGYGSIGASFGEGAGRTGLLFDLLHKRGDGARENMFFKLK
;
A
#
# COMPACT_ATOMS: atom_id res chain seq x y z
N MET A 1 30.11 -6.83 24.30
CA MET A 1 29.92 -5.65 23.44
C MET A 1 28.82 -4.82 24.07
N VAL A 2 29.09 -3.57 24.42
CA VAL A 2 28.10 -2.64 24.97
C VAL A 2 27.95 -1.50 23.96
N SER A 3 26.72 -1.12 23.64
CA SER A 3 26.41 -0.08 22.67
C SER A 3 25.50 0.99 23.27
N ALA A 4 25.72 2.24 22.88
CA ALA A 4 24.92 3.40 23.26
C ALA A 4 24.43 4.13 22.01
N ALA A 5 23.16 4.53 22.01
CA ALA A 5 22.50 5.21 20.90
C ALA A 5 21.60 6.34 21.42
N SER A 6 21.57 7.46 20.71
CA SER A 6 20.66 8.59 20.95
C SER A 6 20.21 9.18 19.61
N VAL A 7 19.04 9.80 19.58
CA VAL A 7 18.48 10.45 18.39
C VAL A 7 19.45 11.55 17.89
N GLY A 8 19.80 11.51 16.61
CA GLY A 8 20.74 12.46 15.97
C GLY A 8 22.23 12.07 16.05
N PHE A 9 22.56 10.97 16.72
CA PHE A 9 23.94 10.50 16.89
C PHE A 9 24.14 9.09 16.31
N SER A 10 25.37 8.82 15.87
CA SER A 10 25.78 7.47 15.44
C SER A 10 25.92 6.53 16.65
N VAL A 11 25.59 5.25 16.46
CA VAL A 11 25.68 4.23 17.51
C VAL A 11 27.14 4.00 17.87
N ALA A 12 27.52 4.29 19.12
CA ALA A 12 28.85 4.01 19.64
C ALA A 12 28.86 2.62 20.28
N SER A 13 29.80 1.76 19.89
CA SER A 13 29.92 0.39 20.41
C SER A 13 31.34 0.15 20.92
N GLN A 14 31.46 -0.44 22.12
CA GLN A 14 32.75 -0.80 22.71
C GLN A 14 32.74 -2.25 23.20
N ALA A 15 33.81 -2.98 22.89
CA ALA A 15 34.05 -4.32 23.43
C ALA A 15 34.64 -4.18 24.84
N VAL A 16 33.98 -4.76 25.84
CA VAL A 16 34.44 -4.74 27.23
C VAL A 16 34.59 -6.17 27.72
N LYS A 17 35.76 -6.49 28.28
CA LYS A 17 36.01 -7.72 29.05
C LYS A 17 35.85 -7.40 30.53
N LEU A 18 35.01 -8.16 31.22
CA LEU A 18 34.71 -7.97 32.64
C LEU A 18 35.68 -8.83 33.45
N GLU A 19 36.67 -8.21 34.10
CA GLU A 19 37.65 -8.91 34.95
C GLU A 19 37.44 -8.65 36.46
N SER A 20 36.60 -7.69 36.85
CA SER A 20 36.21 -7.43 38.24
C SER A 20 34.78 -6.88 38.39
N SER A 21 34.27 -6.84 39.64
CA SER A 21 32.91 -6.39 39.97
C SER A 21 32.81 -4.86 40.04
N GLY A 22 32.61 -4.22 38.88
CA GLY A 22 32.21 -2.81 38.75
C GLY A 22 32.99 -2.06 37.68
N TYR A 23 32.35 -1.77 36.54
CA TYR A 23 32.92 -0.96 35.45
C TYR A 23 31.98 0.19 35.10
N THR A 24 32.52 1.40 35.05
CA THR A 24 31.87 2.57 34.44
C THR A 24 32.44 2.74 33.03
N ILE A 25 31.57 2.87 32.02
CA ILE A 25 31.96 3.02 30.62
C ILE A 25 31.36 4.34 30.12
N ASP A 26 32.22 5.24 29.67
CA ASP A 26 31.81 6.51 29.08
C ASP A 26 31.68 6.37 27.56
N PHE A 27 30.53 6.77 27.01
CA PHE A 27 30.29 6.80 25.57
C PHE A 27 30.29 8.23 25.06
N THR A 28 31.22 8.57 24.18
CA THR A 28 31.20 9.82 23.42
C THR A 28 30.48 9.59 22.09
N LEU A 29 29.23 10.06 22.01
CA LEU A 29 28.42 9.98 20.80
C LEU A 29 28.88 11.01 19.76
N ARG A 30 29.07 10.58 18.51
CA ARG A 30 29.37 11.49 17.39
C ARG A 30 28.10 11.79 16.61
N PRO A 31 27.87 13.04 16.17
CA PRO A 31 26.73 13.37 15.31
C PRO A 31 26.68 12.40 14.13
N GLY A 32 25.54 11.76 13.92
CA GLY A 32 25.38 10.86 12.79
C GLY A 32 25.46 11.65 11.49
N SER A 33 26.10 11.10 10.44
CA SER A 33 25.97 11.70 9.12
C SER A 33 24.50 11.62 8.72
N LEU A 34 23.86 12.78 8.53
CA LEU A 34 22.56 12.88 7.85
C LEU A 34 22.78 12.53 6.37
N ALA A 35 22.90 11.24 6.09
CA ALA A 35 22.67 10.73 4.74
C ALA A 35 21.16 10.61 4.58
N GLU A 36 20.54 11.71 4.17
CA GLU A 36 19.12 11.75 3.88
C GLU A 36 18.90 11.03 2.54
N ASN A 37 18.52 9.76 2.59
CA ASN A 37 18.06 9.05 1.41
C ASN A 37 16.63 9.49 1.13
N VAL A 38 16.47 10.62 0.43
CA VAL A 38 15.18 11.01 -0.13
C VAL A 38 14.97 10.16 -1.38
N SER A 39 14.31 9.02 -1.23
CA SER A 39 13.83 8.25 -2.38
C SER A 39 12.67 9.01 -3.01
N VAL A 40 12.91 9.67 -4.14
CA VAL A 40 11.88 10.42 -4.89
C VAL A 40 11.06 9.48 -5.80
N ILE A 41 11.51 8.23 -5.99
CA ILE A 41 10.87 7.24 -6.86
C ILE A 41 10.97 5.88 -6.17
N SER A 42 10.14 5.64 -5.16
CA SER A 42 9.86 4.29 -4.68
C SER A 42 8.51 3.83 -5.24
N THR A 43 8.40 2.54 -5.53
CA THR A 43 7.12 1.86 -5.84
C THR A 43 6.15 1.98 -4.67
N GLU A 44 6.66 2.20 -3.47
CA GLU A 44 5.92 2.41 -2.22
C GLU A 44 6.07 3.87 -1.78
N ILE A 45 5.00 4.49 -1.29
CA ILE A 45 5.04 5.81 -0.65
C ILE A 45 5.87 5.72 0.63
N ALA A 46 5.78 4.61 1.37
CA ALA A 46 6.55 4.40 2.58
C ALA A 46 7.00 2.95 2.76
N THR A 47 8.28 2.70 2.47
CA THR A 47 8.89 1.37 2.58
C THR A 47 9.13 0.95 4.04
N THR A 48 9.28 1.93 4.94
CA THR A 48 9.50 1.66 6.37
C THR A 48 8.79 2.65 7.30
N PRO A 49 8.46 2.25 8.53
CA PRO A 49 7.91 3.16 9.54
C PRO A 49 8.80 4.37 9.85
N LYS A 50 10.11 4.28 9.60
CA LYS A 50 11.03 5.42 9.71
C LYS A 50 10.88 6.40 8.56
N GLU A 51 10.66 5.93 7.33
CA GLU A 51 10.43 6.80 6.17
C GLU A 51 9.12 7.60 6.32
N LEU A 52 8.08 7.02 6.91
CA LEU A 52 6.83 7.73 7.24
C LEU A 52 7.05 9.03 8.03
N GLN A 53 8.07 9.08 8.89
CA GLN A 53 8.38 10.26 9.71
C GLN A 53 9.05 11.39 8.92
N HIS A 54 9.61 11.07 7.75
CA HIS A 54 10.36 12.01 6.91
C HIS A 54 9.54 12.51 5.71
N ILE A 55 8.37 11.92 5.45
CA ILE A 55 7.49 12.37 4.37
C ILE A 55 6.71 13.60 4.84
N PRO A 56 6.84 14.77 4.18
CA PRO A 56 6.05 15.93 4.51
C PRO A 56 4.59 15.69 4.13
N GLY A 57 3.73 15.53 5.14
CA GLY A 57 2.30 15.32 4.92
C GLY A 57 1.69 14.36 5.92
N SER A 58 0.49 13.88 5.61
CA SER A 58 -0.16 12.82 6.39
C SER A 58 -0.23 11.57 5.52
N VAL A 59 0.59 10.59 5.88
CA VAL A 59 0.61 9.28 5.24
C VAL A 59 -0.13 8.28 6.12
N GLU A 60 -0.89 7.40 5.51
CA GLU A 60 -1.57 6.30 6.18
C GLU A 60 -1.47 5.06 5.31
N VAL A 61 -1.34 3.89 5.93
CA VAL A 61 -1.15 2.62 5.22
C VAL A 61 -2.12 1.60 5.78
N LEU A 62 -2.85 0.93 4.89
CA LEU A 62 -3.58 -0.30 5.19
C LEU A 62 -2.71 -1.46 4.69
N ASP A 63 -2.12 -2.17 5.63
CA ASP A 63 -1.29 -3.34 5.34
C ASP A 63 -2.15 -4.60 5.10
N GLN A 64 -1.47 -5.67 4.70
CA GLN A 64 -2.12 -6.95 4.40
C GLN A 64 -2.89 -7.49 5.59
N GLN A 65 -2.31 -7.40 6.80
CA GLN A 65 -2.96 -7.87 8.01
C GLN A 65 -4.26 -7.12 8.29
N THR A 66 -4.26 -5.79 8.09
CA THR A 66 -5.43 -4.96 8.26
C THR A 66 -6.50 -5.28 7.21
N LEU A 67 -6.11 -5.49 5.95
CA LEU A 67 -7.03 -5.89 4.88
C LEU A 67 -7.62 -7.29 5.12
N ASP A 68 -6.84 -8.25 5.58
CA ASP A 68 -7.26 -9.61 5.90
C ASP A 68 -8.25 -9.66 7.09
N ILE A 69 -8.03 -8.83 8.10
CA ILE A 69 -8.95 -8.69 9.25
C ILE A 69 -10.23 -8.00 8.80
N ALA A 70 -10.10 -6.93 8.02
CA ALA A 70 -11.21 -6.12 7.56
C ALA A 70 -12.13 -6.84 6.56
N ARG A 71 -11.56 -7.70 5.72
CA ARG A 71 -12.21 -8.36 4.58
C ARG A 71 -13.14 -7.42 3.78
N PRO A 72 -12.62 -6.29 3.27
CA PRO A 72 -13.43 -5.36 2.51
C PRO A 72 -13.96 -6.03 1.25
N PHE A 73 -15.23 -5.78 0.94
CA PHE A 73 -15.89 -6.35 -0.23
C PHE A 73 -15.39 -5.74 -1.55
N ASN A 74 -15.01 -4.47 -1.51
CA ASN A 74 -14.51 -3.69 -2.63
C ASN A 74 -13.57 -2.57 -2.14
N PHE A 75 -12.94 -1.87 -3.09
CA PHE A 75 -12.06 -0.75 -2.80
C PHE A 75 -12.72 0.36 -1.99
N ASN A 76 -13.98 0.69 -2.29
CA ASN A 76 -14.69 1.76 -1.59
C ASN A 76 -14.80 1.48 -0.08
N GLU A 77 -14.96 0.21 0.31
CA GLU A 77 -14.99 -0.19 1.71
C GLU A 77 -13.60 -0.13 2.37
N ALA A 78 -12.56 -0.58 1.68
CA ALA A 78 -11.18 -0.46 2.17
C ALA A 78 -10.81 1.02 2.39
N LEU A 79 -11.11 1.86 1.41
CA LEU A 79 -10.78 3.29 1.42
C LEU A 79 -11.51 4.08 2.50
N ARG A 80 -12.71 3.66 2.91
CA ARG A 80 -13.46 4.27 4.03
C ARG A 80 -12.78 4.07 5.39
N LYS A 81 -11.77 3.20 5.48
CA LYS A 81 -10.99 3.01 6.71
C LYS A 81 -9.93 4.09 6.89
N PHE A 82 -9.54 4.78 5.82
CA PHE A 82 -8.60 5.88 5.91
C PHE A 82 -9.24 7.13 6.52
N THR A 83 -8.47 7.80 7.36
CA THR A 83 -8.93 9.05 7.97
C THR A 83 -8.92 10.21 6.97
N GLY A 84 -10.03 10.97 6.91
CA GLY A 84 -10.17 12.13 6.02
C GLY A 84 -10.41 11.78 4.55
N VAL A 85 -10.69 10.51 4.25
CA VAL A 85 -11.08 10.01 2.93
C VAL A 85 -12.58 9.78 2.91
N HIS A 86 -13.22 10.21 1.83
CA HIS A 86 -14.61 9.94 1.58
C HIS A 86 -14.78 9.38 0.17
N VAL A 87 -15.55 8.30 0.07
CA VAL A 87 -15.76 7.60 -1.19
C VAL A 87 -17.23 7.63 -1.53
N ARG A 88 -17.54 8.08 -2.74
CA ARG A 88 -18.87 7.98 -3.33
C ARG A 88 -18.92 6.71 -4.17
N ASP A 89 -19.89 5.86 -3.89
CA ASP A 89 -20.10 4.65 -4.67
C ASP A 89 -21.03 4.96 -5.85
N GLU A 90 -20.63 4.58 -7.07
CA GLU A 90 -21.44 4.77 -8.28
C GLU A 90 -22.14 3.48 -8.73
N GLU A 91 -21.50 2.32 -8.54
CA GLU A 91 -21.89 1.05 -9.18
C GLU A 91 -22.07 -0.11 -8.19
N GLY A 92 -21.78 0.09 -6.89
CA GLY A 92 -21.93 -0.95 -5.85
C GLY A 92 -20.74 -1.89 -5.69
N PHE A 93 -19.93 -2.05 -6.75
CA PHE A 93 -18.79 -2.98 -6.78
C PHE A 93 -17.42 -2.30 -6.72
N GLY A 94 -17.37 -0.97 -6.65
CA GLY A 94 -16.12 -0.22 -6.55
C GLY A 94 -15.23 -0.29 -7.80
N LEU A 95 -15.79 -0.66 -8.96
CA LEU A 95 -15.08 -0.68 -10.24
C LEU A 95 -14.75 0.72 -10.76
N ARG A 96 -15.51 1.74 -10.31
CA ARG A 96 -15.26 3.16 -10.56
C ARG A 96 -15.18 3.90 -9.24
N PRO A 97 -13.97 4.14 -8.72
CA PRO A 97 -13.82 4.80 -7.44
C PRO A 97 -14.01 6.30 -7.61
N SER A 98 -14.97 6.88 -6.89
CA SER A 98 -15.08 8.33 -6.73
C SER A 98 -14.53 8.72 -5.36
N ILE A 99 -13.26 9.12 -5.30
CA ILE A 99 -12.50 9.35 -4.07
C ILE A 99 -12.26 10.84 -3.87
N GLY A 100 -12.63 11.33 -2.70
CA GLY A 100 -12.31 12.67 -2.23
C GLY A 100 -11.48 12.61 -0.95
N ILE A 101 -10.53 13.52 -0.84
CA ILE A 101 -9.61 13.63 0.31
C ILE A 101 -9.75 15.02 0.89
N ARG A 102 -9.83 15.13 2.22
CA ARG A 102 -9.92 16.42 2.97
C ARG A 102 -11.04 17.34 2.46
N GLY A 103 -12.20 16.77 2.10
CA GLY A 103 -13.39 17.52 1.68
C GLY A 103 -13.38 18.00 0.22
N LEU A 104 -12.38 17.62 -0.58
CA LEU A 104 -12.40 17.86 -2.02
C LEU A 104 -13.45 16.98 -2.71
N ASP A 105 -14.01 17.48 -3.82
CA ASP A 105 -15.03 16.77 -4.60
C ASP A 105 -14.56 15.36 -4.99
N PRO A 106 -15.29 14.29 -4.58
CA PRO A 106 -14.93 12.92 -4.88
C PRO A 106 -15.21 12.53 -6.33
N ASN A 107 -15.87 13.39 -7.11
CA ASN A 107 -16.34 13.06 -8.45
C ASN A 107 -15.20 12.52 -9.33
N ARG A 108 -15.33 11.24 -9.71
CA ARG A 108 -14.44 10.53 -10.63
C ARG A 108 -12.95 10.55 -10.26
N SER A 109 -12.67 10.75 -8.97
CA SER A 109 -11.29 10.89 -8.46
C SER A 109 -10.45 11.95 -9.19
N ALA A 110 -11.09 12.98 -9.77
CA ALA A 110 -10.45 13.96 -10.65
C ALA A 110 -9.44 14.91 -9.95
N LYS A 111 -9.17 14.69 -8.65
CA LYS A 111 -8.25 15.47 -7.81
C LYS A 111 -7.29 14.57 -7.02
N VAL A 112 -7.33 13.26 -7.26
CA VAL A 112 -6.54 12.24 -6.57
C VAL A 112 -5.81 11.42 -7.62
N LEU A 113 -4.50 11.29 -7.47
CA LEU A 113 -3.71 10.42 -8.34
C LEU A 113 -3.82 8.98 -7.84
N LEU A 114 -4.22 8.06 -8.71
CA LEU A 114 -4.26 6.63 -8.42
C LEU A 114 -3.03 5.96 -9.04
N LEU A 115 -2.27 5.27 -8.21
CA LEU A 115 -1.04 4.56 -8.55
C LEU A 115 -1.21 3.06 -8.25
N GLU A 116 -0.57 2.23 -9.05
CA GLU A 116 -0.31 0.83 -8.77
C GLU A 116 1.22 0.66 -8.77
N ASP A 117 1.77 0.27 -7.62
CA ASP A 117 3.22 0.16 -7.39
C ASP A 117 4.02 1.40 -7.88
N GLY A 118 3.47 2.60 -7.63
CA GLY A 118 4.07 3.87 -8.02
C GLY A 118 3.80 4.30 -9.47
N VAL A 119 3.12 3.48 -10.28
CA VAL A 119 2.79 3.76 -11.68
C VAL A 119 1.35 4.28 -11.79
N PRO A 120 1.10 5.43 -12.45
CA PRO A 120 -0.26 5.95 -12.64
C PRO A 120 -1.17 4.98 -13.41
N LEU A 121 -2.35 4.68 -12.84
CA LEU A 121 -3.38 3.88 -13.50
C LEU A 121 -4.06 4.62 -14.66
N GLY A 122 -4.09 5.95 -14.59
CA GLY A 122 -4.67 6.82 -15.61
C GLY A 122 -3.62 7.45 -16.52
N MET A 123 -3.83 7.36 -17.84
CA MET A 123 -2.94 7.99 -18.83
C MET A 123 -3.20 9.50 -19.00
N ALA A 124 -4.41 9.97 -18.71
CA ALA A 124 -4.77 11.38 -18.80
C ALA A 124 -4.69 12.05 -17.42
N PRO A 125 -3.65 12.85 -17.12
CA PRO A 125 -3.45 13.45 -15.80
C PRO A 125 -4.50 14.50 -15.41
N TYR A 126 -5.37 14.91 -16.34
CA TYR A 126 -6.50 15.81 -16.07
C TYR A 126 -7.86 15.19 -16.46
N GLY A 127 -7.86 13.91 -16.80
CA GLY A 127 -9.07 13.15 -17.12
C GLY A 127 -9.66 12.48 -15.88
N ASP A 128 -10.79 11.81 -16.11
CA ASP A 128 -11.45 10.99 -15.10
C ASP A 128 -10.63 9.72 -14.84
N SER A 129 -9.92 9.69 -13.70
CA SER A 129 -9.01 8.58 -13.37
C SER A 129 -9.77 7.28 -13.09
N ASP A 130 -11.03 7.37 -12.68
CA ASP A 130 -11.94 6.24 -12.49
C ASP A 130 -12.49 5.63 -13.82
N ALA A 131 -12.29 6.32 -14.95
CA ALA A 131 -12.67 5.81 -16.27
C ALA A 131 -11.67 4.78 -16.78
N TYR A 132 -10.48 4.74 -16.17
CA TYR A 132 -9.45 3.75 -16.44
C TYR A 132 -9.68 2.46 -15.65
N TYR A 133 -8.87 1.46 -15.96
CA TYR A 133 -8.97 0.14 -15.32
C TYR A 133 -8.69 0.27 -13.81
N HIS A 134 -9.67 -0.14 -13.00
CA HIS A 134 -9.51 -0.27 -11.55
C HIS A 134 -9.63 -1.75 -11.17
N PRO A 135 -8.52 -2.41 -10.83
CA PRO A 135 -8.56 -3.83 -10.53
C PRO A 135 -9.34 -4.13 -9.25
N PRO A 136 -9.66 -5.39 -8.98
CA PRO A 136 -10.33 -5.82 -7.75
C PRO A 136 -9.40 -5.73 -6.54
N ILE A 137 -9.96 -5.47 -5.36
CA ILE A 137 -9.21 -5.31 -4.10
C ILE A 137 -8.41 -6.57 -3.75
N GLU A 138 -8.89 -7.75 -4.17
CA GLU A 138 -8.27 -9.05 -3.90
C GLU A 138 -6.87 -9.20 -4.52
N ARG A 139 -6.54 -8.40 -5.54
CA ARG A 139 -5.23 -8.42 -6.20
C ARG A 139 -4.13 -7.74 -5.39
N TYR A 140 -4.49 -6.94 -4.39
CA TYR A 140 -3.56 -6.09 -3.66
C TYR A 140 -3.42 -6.52 -2.21
N ASN A 141 -2.21 -6.43 -1.69
CA ASN A 141 -1.92 -6.73 -0.28
C ASN A 141 -1.78 -5.46 0.57
N GLY A 142 -1.83 -4.27 -0.04
CA GLY A 142 -1.72 -3.03 0.68
C GLY A 142 -2.28 -1.84 -0.09
N ILE A 143 -2.66 -0.81 0.66
CA ILE A 143 -3.04 0.49 0.11
C ILE A 143 -2.33 1.55 0.93
N GLU A 144 -1.68 2.47 0.26
CA GLU A 144 -1.05 3.63 0.88
C GLU A 144 -1.75 4.91 0.40
N ILE A 145 -1.87 5.87 1.31
CA ILE A 145 -2.40 7.19 0.98
C ILE A 145 -1.46 8.27 1.49
N LEU A 146 -1.12 9.21 0.60
CA LEU A 146 -0.50 10.47 0.97
C LEU A 146 -1.53 11.59 0.80
N LYS A 147 -1.91 12.20 1.92
CA LYS A 147 -2.92 13.27 1.98
C LYS A 147 -2.25 14.63 1.84
N GLY A 148 -2.58 15.35 0.78
CA GLY A 148 -2.03 16.67 0.45
C GLY A 148 -1.26 16.68 -0.87
N SER A 149 -0.84 17.87 -1.29
CA SER A 149 -0.20 18.05 -2.60
C SER A 149 1.16 17.35 -2.67
N GLY A 150 1.27 16.40 -3.60
CA GLY A 150 2.51 15.69 -3.96
C GLY A 150 3.10 16.15 -5.30
N GLN A 151 2.76 17.36 -5.74
CA GLN A 151 2.97 17.80 -7.14
C GLN A 151 4.41 17.78 -7.62
N ILE A 152 5.38 17.98 -6.72
CA ILE A 152 6.81 17.99 -7.06
C ILE A 152 7.28 16.59 -7.49
N ALA A 153 6.87 15.55 -6.76
CA ALA A 153 7.31 14.18 -7.01
C ALA A 153 6.42 13.43 -8.01
N HIS A 154 5.11 13.70 -8.01
CA HIS A 154 4.13 12.88 -8.73
C HIS A 154 3.30 13.66 -9.76
N GLY A 155 3.60 14.94 -9.96
CA GLY A 155 2.97 15.75 -11.00
C GLY A 155 1.57 16.29 -10.64
N PRO A 156 0.86 16.86 -11.63
CA PRO A 156 -0.20 17.84 -11.39
C PRO A 156 -1.49 17.28 -10.77
N ASN A 157 -1.78 15.98 -10.92
CA ASN A 157 -3.05 15.36 -10.49
C ASN A 157 -3.08 14.97 -9.00
N THR A 158 -2.39 15.70 -8.13
CA THR A 158 -2.21 15.32 -6.71
C THR A 158 -2.80 16.33 -5.74
N LEU A 159 -3.74 17.17 -6.18
CA LEU A 159 -4.27 18.27 -5.36
C LEU A 159 -4.84 17.80 -4.02
N GLY A 160 -5.61 16.70 -4.02
CA GLY A 160 -6.11 16.07 -2.80
C GLY A 160 -5.13 15.12 -2.14
N GLY A 161 -4.23 14.57 -2.93
CA GLY A 161 -3.34 13.50 -2.53
C GLY A 161 -3.10 12.52 -3.65
N LEU A 162 -2.47 11.43 -3.26
CA LEU A 162 -2.28 10.27 -4.09
C LEU A 162 -2.56 9.02 -3.27
N LEU A 163 -2.95 7.98 -3.99
CA LEU A 163 -3.27 6.69 -3.44
C LEU A 163 -2.49 5.65 -4.24
N ASN A 164 -1.80 4.75 -3.55
CA ASN A 164 -0.95 3.74 -4.16
C ASN A 164 -1.42 2.36 -3.74
N TYR A 165 -1.71 1.52 -4.73
CA TYR A 165 -2.05 0.13 -4.54
C TYR A 165 -0.80 -0.73 -4.63
N LEU A 166 -0.58 -1.57 -3.62
CA LEU A 166 0.58 -2.44 -3.53
C LEU A 166 0.22 -3.85 -3.95
N THR A 167 0.93 -4.36 -4.96
CA THR A 167 0.78 -5.75 -5.39
C THR A 167 1.61 -6.69 -4.51
N PRO A 168 1.16 -7.95 -4.32
CA PRO A 168 1.92 -8.91 -3.53
C PRO A 168 3.23 -9.28 -4.22
N ASN A 169 4.31 -9.30 -3.43
CA ASN A 169 5.58 -9.84 -3.87
C ASN A 169 5.50 -11.38 -4.03
N PRO A 170 6.21 -11.97 -5.01
CA PRO A 170 6.38 -13.42 -5.08
C PRO A 170 6.94 -13.98 -3.76
N PRO A 171 6.62 -15.24 -3.40
CA PRO A 171 7.06 -15.83 -2.14
C PRO A 171 8.58 -15.80 -2.00
N ALA A 172 9.07 -15.59 -0.79
CA ALA A 172 10.51 -15.46 -0.55
C ALA A 172 11.29 -16.70 -1.00
N ASP A 173 10.78 -17.89 -0.69
CA ASP A 173 11.35 -19.18 -1.08
C ASP A 173 10.24 -20.20 -1.36
N GLY A 174 10.48 -21.10 -2.31
CA GLY A 174 9.58 -22.21 -2.64
C GLY A 174 8.32 -21.77 -3.38
N VAL A 175 7.27 -22.59 -3.24
CA VAL A 175 5.95 -22.38 -3.85
C VAL A 175 4.94 -22.09 -2.75
N ASN A 176 4.18 -21.00 -2.90
CA ASN A 176 3.09 -20.65 -2.00
C ASN A 176 1.85 -20.34 -2.83
N GLY A 177 0.68 -20.68 -2.32
CA GLY A 177 -0.58 -20.34 -2.96
C GLY A 177 -1.70 -20.25 -1.96
N SER A 178 -2.73 -19.50 -2.32
CA SER A 178 -3.94 -19.34 -1.53
C SER A 178 -5.16 -19.42 -2.42
N VAL A 179 -6.25 -19.93 -1.86
CA VAL A 179 -7.56 -19.93 -2.52
C VAL A 179 -8.58 -19.42 -1.52
N THR A 180 -9.30 -18.38 -1.90
CA THR A 180 -10.36 -17.76 -1.11
C THR A 180 -11.68 -17.90 -1.86
N LEU A 181 -12.65 -18.52 -1.20
CA LEU A 181 -14.03 -18.64 -1.69
C LEU A 181 -14.96 -17.88 -0.75
N THR A 182 -15.72 -16.95 -1.29
CA THR A 182 -16.72 -16.17 -0.55
C THR A 182 -18.08 -16.31 -1.21
N GLY A 183 -19.08 -16.66 -0.41
CA GLY A 183 -20.49 -16.66 -0.80
C GLY A 183 -21.26 -15.61 0.00
N GLY A 184 -22.30 -15.04 -0.60
CA GLY A 184 -23.10 -14.01 0.04
C GLY A 184 -24.55 -13.99 -0.42
N ASN A 185 -25.29 -12.97 0.02
CA ASN A 185 -26.65 -12.72 -0.44
C ASN A 185 -26.67 -12.34 -1.93
N ARG A 186 -27.87 -12.35 -2.54
CA ARG A 186 -28.09 -11.91 -3.94
C ARG A 186 -27.20 -12.61 -4.97
N GLY A 187 -27.10 -13.94 -4.83
CA GLY A 187 -26.31 -14.78 -5.73
C GLY A 187 -24.81 -14.48 -5.71
N TYR A 188 -24.31 -13.76 -4.70
CA TYR A 188 -22.92 -13.35 -4.66
C TYR A 188 -21.98 -14.55 -4.50
N PHE A 189 -21.00 -14.62 -5.39
CA PHE A 189 -19.91 -15.58 -5.33
C PHE A 189 -18.62 -14.91 -5.77
N ASN A 190 -17.57 -15.09 -4.99
CA ASN A 190 -16.22 -14.65 -5.28
C ASN A 190 -15.25 -15.82 -5.08
N GLY A 191 -14.50 -16.16 -6.12
CA GLY A 191 -13.40 -17.11 -6.05
C GLY A 191 -12.12 -16.42 -6.46
N TYR A 192 -11.18 -16.29 -5.54
CA TYR A 192 -9.85 -15.75 -5.79
C TYR A 192 -8.82 -16.84 -5.52
N GLY A 193 -7.91 -17.06 -6.45
CA GLY A 193 -6.79 -17.97 -6.32
C GLY A 193 -5.49 -17.27 -6.70
N SER A 194 -4.47 -17.43 -5.87
CA SER A 194 -3.13 -16.92 -6.13
C SER A 194 -2.12 -18.04 -5.96
N ILE A 195 -1.14 -18.13 -6.85
CA ILE A 195 0.00 -19.03 -6.72
C ILE A 195 1.27 -18.30 -7.13
N GLY A 196 2.26 -18.33 -6.26
CA GLY A 196 3.59 -17.81 -6.51
C GLY A 196 4.66 -18.86 -6.33
N ALA A 197 5.75 -18.71 -7.06
CA ALA A 197 6.91 -19.57 -6.95
C ALA A 197 8.17 -18.75 -7.15
N SER A 198 9.18 -19.02 -6.32
CA SER A 198 10.51 -18.43 -6.46
C SER A 198 11.56 -19.51 -6.72
N PHE A 199 12.45 -19.23 -7.67
CA PHE A 199 13.49 -20.13 -8.14
C PHE A 199 14.85 -19.42 -8.14
N GLY A 200 15.91 -20.18 -7.90
CA GLY A 200 17.29 -19.66 -7.85
C GLY A 200 17.71 -19.18 -6.46
N GLU A 201 19.02 -19.04 -6.26
CA GLU A 201 19.64 -18.63 -4.99
C GLU A 201 20.45 -17.34 -5.16
N GLY A 202 20.57 -16.56 -4.07
CA GLY A 202 21.37 -15.34 -4.05
C GLY A 202 20.92 -14.30 -5.06
N ALA A 203 21.86 -13.75 -5.82
CA ALA A 203 21.60 -12.69 -6.81
C ALA A 203 20.81 -13.15 -8.06
N GLY A 204 20.61 -14.46 -8.23
CA GLY A 204 19.86 -15.04 -9.35
C GLY A 204 18.39 -15.38 -9.03
N ARG A 205 17.89 -14.99 -7.86
CA ARG A 205 16.53 -15.33 -7.44
C ARG A 205 15.49 -14.66 -8.33
N THR A 206 14.61 -15.47 -8.91
CA THR A 206 13.51 -15.04 -9.77
C THR A 206 12.20 -15.51 -9.17
N GLY A 207 11.24 -14.60 -8.98
CA GLY A 207 9.90 -14.89 -8.48
C GLY A 207 8.85 -14.72 -9.58
N LEU A 208 7.86 -15.62 -9.60
CA LEU A 208 6.68 -15.55 -10.46
C LEU A 208 5.42 -15.59 -9.58
N LEU A 209 4.38 -14.87 -9.99
CA LEU A 209 3.08 -14.86 -9.32
C LEU A 209 1.97 -14.88 -10.38
N PHE A 210 0.95 -15.70 -10.12
CA PHE A 210 -0.22 -15.89 -10.98
C PHE A 210 -1.48 -15.79 -10.14
N ASP A 211 -2.40 -14.94 -10.58
CA ASP A 211 -3.69 -14.71 -9.92
C ASP A 211 -4.84 -15.04 -10.87
N LEU A 212 -5.90 -15.61 -10.30
CA LEU A 212 -7.17 -15.87 -10.98
C LEU A 212 -8.33 -15.39 -10.11
N LEU A 213 -9.24 -14.62 -10.68
CA LEU A 213 -10.40 -14.10 -9.98
C LEU A 213 -11.68 -14.41 -10.75
N HIS A 214 -12.70 -14.86 -10.03
CA HIS A 214 -14.05 -15.01 -10.55
C HIS A 214 -15.06 -14.41 -9.56
N LYS A 215 -15.68 -13.28 -9.93
CA LYS A 215 -16.63 -12.57 -9.06
C LYS A 215 -17.96 -12.39 -9.78
N ARG A 216 -19.08 -12.74 -9.14
CA ARG A 216 -20.43 -12.61 -9.71
C ARG A 216 -21.47 -12.28 -8.64
N GLY A 217 -22.61 -11.73 -9.08
CA GLY A 217 -23.80 -11.55 -8.26
C GLY A 217 -24.85 -10.64 -8.91
N ASP A 218 -25.98 -10.47 -8.23
CA ASP A 218 -27.17 -9.80 -8.78
C ASP A 218 -27.21 -8.29 -8.49
N GLY A 219 -26.12 -7.72 -7.98
CA GLY A 219 -25.97 -6.30 -7.70
C GLY A 219 -26.72 -5.79 -6.46
N ALA A 220 -26.81 -4.47 -6.30
CA ALA A 220 -27.54 -3.82 -5.21
C ALA A 220 -28.98 -3.41 -5.59
N ARG A 221 -29.35 -3.46 -6.87
CA ARG A 221 -30.70 -3.16 -7.41
C ARG A 221 -31.07 -4.19 -8.45
N GLU A 222 -32.36 -4.31 -8.77
CA GLU A 222 -32.81 -5.20 -9.85
C GLU A 222 -32.10 -4.81 -11.16
N ASN A 223 -31.82 -5.82 -11.99
CA ASN A 223 -31.12 -5.68 -13.28
C ASN A 223 -29.68 -5.13 -13.20
N MET A 224 -29.03 -5.16 -12.03
CA MET A 224 -27.60 -4.82 -11.88
C MET A 224 -26.72 -6.07 -11.73
N PHE A 225 -26.98 -7.11 -12.52
CA PHE A 225 -26.12 -8.29 -12.50
C PHE A 225 -24.71 -7.92 -12.95
N PHE A 226 -23.71 -8.54 -12.33
CA PHE A 226 -22.32 -8.32 -12.71
C PHE A 226 -21.56 -9.64 -12.72
N LYS A 227 -20.54 -9.70 -13.57
CA LYS A 227 -19.65 -10.84 -13.71
C LYS A 227 -18.26 -10.38 -14.11
N LEU A 228 -17.30 -10.62 -13.24
CA LEU A 228 -15.89 -10.40 -13.46
C LEU A 228 -15.20 -11.76 -13.62
N LYS A 229 -14.34 -11.86 -14.63
CA LYS A 229 -13.56 -13.05 -14.98
C LYS A 229 -12.11 -12.65 -15.19
#